data_AF-A0A352AFK7-F1
#
_entry.id   AF-A0A352AFK7-F1
#
_cell.length_a   1.000
_cell.length_b   1.000
_cell.length_c   1.000
_cell.angle_alpha   90.00
_cell.angle_beta   90.00
_cell.angle_gamma   90.00
#
_symmetry.space_group_name_H-M   'P 1'
#
loop_
_entity.id
_entity.type
_entity.pdbx_description
1 polymer ?
#
loop_
_entity_poly.entity_id
_entity_poly.type
_entity_poly.pdbx_seq_one_letter_code
_entity_poly.pdbx_strand_id
1 'polypeptide(L)'
;MGMSTARRLQIERLKQKLEKLKNDYREVGEKEQHEGNPQERNNLELRLQYILKEIETVDQEIEELQHPLIRQSSKLEEGDWETLFEYFLPDDFADMKRAFLRGFKQVFGHDFQQVVPGHPLLNEQAQIQNLLADYDNPELAVRFVEFVIVELQRSSEGNNRDLTALQQWRDRIAQNHNISIEAPQPITSTNRQAYLLVALKESGRQTQKDGSFVKVFAELHVTGEATPIEFEAAAVTCSLNEVAEHLSVLIRKAEEALISYECCEVTLELFLPCIHLEEDVADWRVKNEQNRPRPLGKHRRFLVRSLDRAEEPKMQSNLKSKWQLLKKCVEAKTVCEQFHLQENCPDLGDLEALLDEKPGLWLLAELPDDREQRIDILYDIINSAVPIALWSSKFDSCTATELKTQVHNLLIESQLTNFADLAQKWRIQRINPENAAIKNIKLLCDCPDRWPRLPNLNQEEDLLVAL
;
A
#
# COMPACT_ATOMS: atom_id res chain seq x y z
N MET A 1 -27.80 -34.74 28.36
CA MET A 1 -28.35 -34.90 27.00
C MET A 1 -27.58 -36.00 26.30
N GLY A 2 -28.28 -36.94 25.66
CA GLY A 2 -27.63 -38.06 24.95
C GLY A 2 -27.07 -37.63 23.60
N MET A 3 -25.88 -38.13 23.25
CA MET A 3 -25.29 -38.00 21.92
C MET A 3 -26.28 -38.54 20.85
N SER A 4 -26.44 -37.82 19.73
CA SER A 4 -27.36 -38.26 18.66
C SER A 4 -26.98 -39.64 18.15
N THR A 5 -27.99 -40.44 17.75
CA THR A 5 -27.75 -41.80 17.24
C THR A 5 -26.84 -41.78 16.00
N ALA A 6 -26.98 -40.79 15.13
CA ALA A 6 -26.12 -40.61 13.96
C ALA A 6 -24.65 -40.35 14.35
N ARG A 7 -24.40 -39.46 15.34
CA ARG A 7 -23.04 -39.17 15.83
C ARG A 7 -22.40 -40.39 16.48
N ARG A 8 -23.18 -41.18 17.23
CA ARG A 8 -22.72 -42.46 17.79
C ARG A 8 -22.30 -43.45 16.70
N LEU A 9 -23.12 -43.63 15.66
CA LEU A 9 -22.81 -44.52 14.54
C LEU A 9 -21.58 -44.06 13.75
N GLN A 10 -21.38 -42.74 13.60
CA GLN A 10 -20.21 -42.19 12.92
C GLN A 10 -18.92 -42.44 13.72
N ILE A 11 -18.94 -42.20 15.03
CA ILE A 11 -17.80 -42.51 15.92
C ILE A 11 -17.48 -44.00 15.86
N GLU A 12 -18.50 -44.87 15.87
CA GLU A 12 -18.31 -46.31 15.80
C GLU A 12 -17.64 -46.72 14.48
N ARG A 13 -18.07 -46.15 13.36
CA ARG A 13 -17.45 -46.37 12.04
C ARG A 13 -15.99 -45.90 12.00
N LEU A 14 -15.69 -44.73 12.57
CA LEU A 14 -14.32 -44.22 12.63
C LEU A 14 -13.43 -45.07 13.52
N LYS A 15 -13.93 -45.55 14.67
CA LYS A 15 -13.20 -46.50 15.53
C LYS A 15 -12.89 -47.81 14.81
N GLN A 16 -13.81 -48.32 13.99
CA GLN A 16 -13.54 -49.50 13.15
C GLN A 16 -12.47 -49.21 12.09
N LYS A 17 -12.51 -48.03 11.44
CA LYS A 17 -11.47 -47.61 10.48
C LYS A 17 -10.10 -47.52 11.18
N LEU A 18 -10.05 -46.91 12.37
CA LEU A 18 -8.84 -46.76 13.17
C LEU A 18 -8.21 -48.11 13.52
N GLU A 19 -9.00 -49.06 14.02
CA GLU A 19 -8.50 -50.40 14.34
C GLU A 19 -7.98 -51.14 13.10
N LYS A 20 -8.63 -50.96 11.95
CA LYS A 20 -8.12 -51.50 10.68
C LYS A 20 -6.76 -50.89 10.32
N LEU A 21 -6.61 -49.56 10.38
CA LEU A 21 -5.35 -48.89 10.09
C LEU A 21 -4.22 -49.31 11.04
N LYS A 22 -4.52 -49.53 12.32
CA LYS A 22 -3.55 -50.05 13.31
C LYS A 22 -3.07 -51.47 12.98
N ASN A 23 -3.97 -52.31 12.47
CA ASN A 23 -3.60 -53.65 12.00
C ASN A 23 -2.74 -53.57 10.73
N ASP A 24 -3.15 -52.76 9.74
CA ASP A 24 -2.40 -52.54 8.51
C ASP A 24 -0.97 -52.02 8.82
N TYR A 25 -0.84 -51.10 9.78
CA TYR A 25 0.46 -50.60 10.26
C TYR A 25 1.35 -51.71 10.81
N ARG A 26 0.78 -52.60 11.65
CA ARG A 26 1.51 -53.73 12.23
C ARG A 26 1.96 -54.73 11.17
N GLU A 27 1.08 -55.11 10.25
CA GLU A 27 1.40 -56.05 9.16
C GLU A 27 2.49 -55.50 8.24
N VAL A 28 2.41 -54.22 7.87
CA VAL A 28 3.45 -53.57 7.05
C VAL A 28 4.77 -53.47 7.81
N GLY A 29 4.73 -53.18 9.11
CA GLY A 29 5.93 -53.13 9.96
C GLY A 29 6.61 -54.50 10.12
N GLU A 30 5.84 -55.56 10.32
CA GLU A 30 6.37 -56.93 10.36
C GLU A 30 7.00 -57.31 9.02
N LYS A 31 6.39 -56.92 7.89
CA LYS A 31 6.96 -57.16 6.56
C LYS A 31 8.26 -56.38 6.35
N GLU A 32 8.32 -55.11 6.77
CA GLU A 32 9.51 -54.26 6.67
C GLU A 32 10.70 -54.85 7.42
N GLN A 33 10.49 -55.40 8.61
CA GLN A 33 11.55 -56.02 9.43
C GLN A 33 12.19 -57.25 8.79
N HIS A 34 11.44 -57.98 7.95
CA HIS A 34 11.90 -59.21 7.30
C HIS A 34 12.31 -58.98 5.85
N GLU A 35 12.21 -57.76 5.33
CA GLU A 35 12.53 -57.44 3.95
C GLU A 35 14.05 -57.28 3.74
N GLY A 36 14.62 -58.15 2.90
CA GLY A 36 16.04 -58.17 2.60
C GLY A 36 16.45 -57.20 1.48
N ASN A 37 15.50 -56.72 0.67
CA ASN A 37 15.75 -55.78 -0.41
C ASN A 37 15.65 -54.31 0.09
N PRO A 38 16.74 -53.51 0.00
CA PRO A 38 16.73 -52.12 0.46
C PRO A 38 15.70 -51.22 -0.21
N GLN A 39 15.37 -51.46 -1.48
CA GLN A 39 14.40 -50.64 -2.21
C GLN A 39 12.97 -50.94 -1.76
N GLU A 40 12.64 -52.21 -1.56
CA GLU A 40 11.34 -52.61 -1.01
C GLU A 40 11.17 -52.12 0.42
N ARG A 41 12.23 -52.16 1.22
CA ARG A 41 12.24 -51.63 2.58
C ARG A 41 11.90 -50.13 2.62
N ASN A 42 12.49 -49.32 1.75
CA ASN A 42 12.18 -47.89 1.64
C ASN A 42 10.71 -47.65 1.22
N ASN A 43 10.19 -48.45 0.29
CA ASN A 43 8.77 -48.37 -0.09
C ASN A 43 7.83 -48.71 1.08
N LEU A 44 8.19 -49.69 1.91
CA LEU A 44 7.42 -50.06 3.10
C LEU A 44 7.48 -48.96 4.18
N GLU A 45 8.63 -48.30 4.35
CA GLU A 45 8.80 -47.17 5.26
C GLU A 45 7.90 -45.98 4.88
N LEU A 46 7.88 -45.60 3.59
CA LEU A 46 6.97 -44.57 3.09
C LEU A 46 5.49 -44.93 3.33
N ARG A 47 5.15 -46.21 3.19
CA ARG A 47 3.79 -46.70 3.45
C ARG A 47 3.43 -46.63 4.94
N LEU A 48 4.37 -46.93 5.85
CA LEU A 48 4.17 -46.77 7.29
C LEU A 48 3.91 -45.31 7.67
N GLN A 49 4.67 -44.37 7.12
CA GLN A 49 4.46 -42.93 7.35
C GLN A 49 3.06 -42.49 6.88
N TYR A 50 2.62 -42.98 5.72
CA TYR A 50 1.27 -42.71 5.21
C TYR A 50 0.19 -43.25 6.16
N ILE A 51 0.30 -44.50 6.61
CA ILE A 51 -0.69 -45.11 7.52
C ILE A 51 -0.71 -44.36 8.86
N LEU A 52 0.45 -43.94 9.37
CA LEU A 52 0.54 -43.19 10.63
C LEU A 52 -0.19 -41.84 10.56
N LYS A 53 -0.02 -41.11 9.44
CA LYS A 53 -0.75 -39.86 9.20
C LYS A 53 -2.28 -40.06 9.11
N GLU A 54 -2.73 -41.15 8.48
CA GLU A 54 -4.16 -41.52 8.46
C GLU A 54 -4.69 -41.87 9.86
N ILE A 55 -3.89 -42.54 10.70
CA ILE A 55 -4.25 -42.84 12.10
C ILE A 55 -4.45 -41.52 12.86
N GLU A 56 -3.50 -40.59 12.79
CA GLU A 56 -3.59 -39.28 13.45
C GLU A 56 -4.84 -38.50 13.03
N THR A 57 -5.13 -38.51 11.71
CA THR A 57 -6.32 -37.84 11.16
C THR A 57 -7.62 -38.45 11.72
N VAL A 58 -7.72 -39.77 11.75
CA VAL A 58 -8.92 -40.46 12.25
C VAL A 58 -9.08 -40.30 13.76
N ASP A 59 -7.99 -40.31 14.54
CA ASP A 59 -8.04 -40.06 15.98
C ASP A 59 -8.55 -38.64 16.27
N GLN A 60 -8.09 -37.63 15.53
CA GLN A 60 -8.56 -36.25 15.67
C GLN A 60 -10.06 -36.12 15.35
N GLU A 61 -10.55 -36.73 14.27
CA GLU A 61 -11.98 -36.76 13.95
C GLU A 61 -12.82 -37.42 15.06
N ILE A 62 -12.29 -38.47 15.70
CA ILE A 62 -12.96 -39.14 16.82
C ILE A 62 -13.02 -38.22 18.05
N GLU A 63 -11.95 -37.51 18.39
CA GLU A 63 -11.91 -36.56 19.50
C GLU A 63 -12.91 -35.41 19.30
N GLU A 64 -12.95 -34.82 18.11
CA GLU A 64 -13.91 -33.77 17.74
C GLU A 64 -15.37 -34.24 17.88
N LEU A 65 -15.65 -35.49 17.51
CA LEU A 65 -16.97 -36.09 17.66
C LEU A 65 -17.29 -36.53 19.10
N GLN A 66 -16.30 -36.74 19.96
CA GLN A 66 -16.51 -37.09 21.36
C GLN A 66 -16.70 -35.86 22.26
N HIS A 67 -16.14 -34.71 21.89
CA HIS A 67 -16.39 -33.48 22.63
C HIS A 67 -17.90 -33.17 22.64
N PRO A 68 -18.51 -32.98 23.83
CA PRO A 68 -19.91 -32.60 23.93
C PRO A 68 -20.06 -31.29 23.14
N LEU A 69 -20.94 -31.30 22.14
CA LEU A 69 -21.39 -30.07 21.49
C LEU A 69 -22.04 -29.25 22.59
N ILE A 70 -21.26 -28.42 23.27
CA ILE A 70 -21.78 -27.29 24.00
C ILE A 70 -22.48 -26.51 22.88
N ARG A 71 -23.80 -26.62 22.81
CA ARG A 71 -24.61 -25.67 22.06
C ARG A 71 -24.51 -24.35 22.84
N GLN A 72 -23.36 -23.71 22.74
CA GLN A 72 -23.32 -22.26 22.74
C GLN A 72 -24.21 -21.85 21.58
N SER A 73 -25.11 -20.91 21.85
CA SER A 73 -25.89 -20.26 20.80
C SER A 73 -24.97 -20.02 19.61
N SER A 74 -25.28 -20.60 18.45
CA SER A 74 -24.50 -20.31 17.24
C SER A 74 -24.63 -18.85 16.83
N LYS A 75 -25.62 -18.15 17.41
CA LYS A 75 -25.91 -16.74 17.18
C LYS A 75 -25.30 -15.85 18.24
N LEU A 76 -24.75 -14.73 17.78
CA LEU A 76 -24.44 -13.58 18.63
C LEU A 76 -25.74 -12.93 19.10
N GLU A 77 -25.78 -12.40 20.32
CA GLU A 77 -26.94 -11.67 20.81
C GLU A 77 -26.99 -10.28 20.14
N GLU A 78 -28.18 -9.71 19.93
CA GLU A 78 -28.32 -8.38 19.30
C GLU A 78 -27.51 -7.31 20.04
N GLY A 79 -27.47 -7.39 21.38
CA GLY A 79 -26.67 -6.50 22.22
C GLY A 79 -25.15 -6.66 22.05
N ASP A 80 -24.65 -7.80 21.56
CA ASP A 80 -23.22 -7.97 21.27
C ASP A 80 -22.79 -7.08 20.10
N TRP A 81 -23.65 -6.95 19.08
CA TRP A 81 -23.42 -6.10 17.92
C TRP A 81 -23.52 -4.62 18.27
N GLU A 82 -24.55 -4.22 19.02
CA GLU A 82 -24.68 -2.83 19.49
C GLU A 82 -23.44 -2.40 20.27
N THR A 83 -23.02 -3.22 21.25
CA THR A 83 -21.82 -2.96 22.06
C THR A 83 -20.56 -2.86 21.20
N LEU A 84 -20.41 -3.71 20.17
CA LEU A 84 -19.25 -3.65 19.28
C LEU A 84 -19.17 -2.31 18.54
N PHE A 85 -20.29 -1.90 17.93
CA PHE A 85 -20.31 -0.73 17.06
C PHE A 85 -20.29 0.61 17.82
N GLU A 86 -20.56 0.61 19.12
CA GLU A 86 -20.33 1.76 20.02
C GLU A 86 -18.85 2.12 20.18
N TYR A 87 -17.93 1.17 19.94
CA TYR A 87 -16.48 1.42 20.05
C TYR A 87 -15.87 2.11 18.83
N PHE A 88 -16.62 2.20 17.73
CA PHE A 88 -16.15 2.81 16.49
C PHE A 88 -16.53 4.29 16.42
N LEU A 89 -15.57 5.10 15.96
CA LEU A 89 -15.77 6.50 15.64
C LEU A 89 -16.24 6.63 14.18
N PRO A 90 -16.96 7.71 13.82
CA PRO A 90 -17.37 7.95 12.44
C PRO A 90 -16.23 7.92 11.41
N ASP A 91 -15.02 8.30 11.83
CA ASP A 91 -13.83 8.33 10.98
C ASP A 91 -13.18 6.94 10.78
N ASP A 92 -13.66 5.90 11.48
CA ASP A 92 -13.12 4.53 11.41
C ASP A 92 -13.66 3.73 10.22
N PHE A 93 -14.66 4.25 9.51
CA PHE A 93 -15.42 3.47 8.53
C PHE A 93 -14.53 2.83 7.45
N ALA A 94 -13.51 3.53 6.96
CA ALA A 94 -12.59 2.97 5.96
C ALA A 94 -11.76 1.79 6.52
N ASP A 95 -11.29 1.89 7.76
CA ASP A 95 -10.61 0.79 8.46
C ASP A 95 -11.55 -0.39 8.66
N MET A 96 -12.80 -0.13 9.06
CA MET A 96 -13.83 -1.15 9.22
C MET A 96 -14.16 -1.86 7.91
N LYS A 97 -14.35 -1.12 6.82
CA LYS A 97 -14.62 -1.69 5.50
C LYS A 97 -13.51 -2.63 5.06
N ARG A 98 -12.24 -2.22 5.23
CA ARG A 98 -11.08 -3.06 4.91
C ARG A 98 -11.04 -4.32 5.79
N ALA A 99 -11.23 -4.14 7.09
CA ALA A 99 -11.23 -5.25 8.03
C ALA A 99 -12.33 -6.27 7.75
N PHE A 100 -13.54 -5.82 7.39
CA PHE A 100 -14.64 -6.69 7.01
C PHE A 100 -14.27 -7.55 5.80
N LEU A 101 -13.76 -6.93 4.73
CA LEU A 101 -13.43 -7.64 3.51
C LEU A 101 -12.30 -8.66 3.70
N ARG A 102 -11.31 -8.35 4.55
CA ARG A 102 -10.26 -9.30 4.93
C ARG A 102 -10.77 -10.43 5.80
N GLY A 103 -11.54 -10.11 6.84
CA GLY A 103 -12.17 -11.11 7.71
C GLY A 103 -13.05 -12.06 6.91
N PHE A 104 -13.83 -11.52 5.96
CA PHE A 104 -14.65 -12.29 5.05
C PHE A 104 -13.83 -13.27 4.21
N LYS A 105 -12.78 -12.77 3.56
CA LYS A 105 -11.89 -13.61 2.74
C LYS A 105 -11.21 -14.70 3.56
N GLN A 106 -10.78 -14.40 4.78
CA GLN A 106 -10.14 -15.39 5.66
C GLN A 106 -11.12 -16.51 6.06
N VAL A 107 -12.36 -16.17 6.43
CA VAL A 107 -13.34 -17.17 6.87
C VAL A 107 -13.89 -17.99 5.71
N PHE A 108 -14.15 -17.36 4.55
CA PHE A 108 -14.83 -18.04 3.43
C PHE A 108 -13.89 -18.47 2.30
N GLY A 109 -12.61 -18.09 2.33
CA GLY A 109 -11.63 -18.42 1.30
C GLY A 109 -11.82 -17.70 -0.04
N HIS A 110 -12.77 -16.77 -0.12
CA HIS A 110 -13.16 -16.08 -1.35
C HIS A 110 -13.37 -14.58 -1.10
N ASP A 111 -13.11 -13.75 -2.10
CA ASP A 111 -13.38 -12.33 -2.00
C ASP A 111 -14.90 -12.08 -1.88
N PHE A 112 -15.30 -11.10 -1.07
CA PHE A 112 -16.73 -10.80 -0.79
C PHE A 112 -17.57 -10.64 -2.08
N GLN A 113 -17.01 -9.94 -3.07
CA GLN A 113 -17.68 -9.69 -4.36
C GLN A 113 -17.87 -10.97 -5.21
N GLN A 114 -17.08 -12.02 -4.98
CA GLN A 114 -17.24 -13.31 -5.65
C GLN A 114 -18.37 -14.12 -5.01
N VAL A 115 -18.53 -14.01 -3.69
CA VAL A 115 -19.57 -14.73 -2.93
C VAL A 115 -20.93 -14.06 -3.05
N VAL A 116 -20.97 -12.73 -3.08
CA VAL A 116 -22.21 -11.94 -3.18
C VAL A 116 -22.15 -11.00 -4.39
N PRO A 117 -22.16 -11.54 -5.61
CA PRO A 117 -22.10 -10.72 -6.82
C PRO A 117 -23.33 -9.81 -6.90
N GLY A 118 -23.09 -8.51 -7.09
CA GLY A 118 -24.14 -7.50 -7.19
C GLY A 118 -24.58 -6.88 -5.86
N HIS A 119 -23.94 -7.22 -4.74
CA HIS A 119 -24.15 -6.47 -3.50
C HIS A 119 -23.71 -5.00 -3.67
N PRO A 120 -24.49 -4.01 -3.19
CA PRO A 120 -24.07 -2.61 -3.21
C PRO A 120 -22.71 -2.39 -2.56
N LEU A 121 -21.99 -1.36 -3.00
CA LEU A 121 -20.74 -0.96 -2.35
C LEU A 121 -21.00 -0.61 -0.87
N LEU A 122 -20.10 -1.09 0.00
CA LEU A 122 -20.11 -0.75 1.42
C LEU A 122 -19.68 0.71 1.56
N ASN A 123 -20.63 1.58 1.85
CA ASN A 123 -20.49 3.03 1.94
C ASN A 123 -20.83 3.57 3.34
N GLU A 124 -21.49 2.77 4.18
CA GLU A 124 -21.91 3.16 5.53
C GLU A 124 -21.66 2.06 6.57
N GLN A 125 -21.36 2.46 7.81
CA GLN A 125 -21.13 1.56 8.95
C GLN A 125 -22.29 0.58 9.18
N ALA A 126 -23.53 1.05 9.06
CA ALA A 126 -24.73 0.24 9.24
C ALA A 126 -24.82 -0.94 8.26
N GLN A 127 -24.25 -0.79 7.05
CA GLN A 127 -24.23 -1.88 6.07
C GLN A 127 -23.30 -3.02 6.50
N ILE A 128 -22.15 -2.69 7.08
CA ILE A 128 -21.23 -3.70 7.64
C ILE A 128 -21.88 -4.39 8.84
N GLN A 129 -22.54 -3.63 9.72
CA GLN A 129 -23.28 -4.18 10.87
C GLN A 129 -24.38 -5.16 10.44
N ASN A 130 -25.23 -4.74 9.49
CA ASN A 130 -26.31 -5.57 8.98
C ASN A 130 -25.77 -6.84 8.32
N LEU A 131 -24.70 -6.75 7.51
CA LEU A 131 -24.07 -7.91 6.90
C LEU A 131 -23.54 -8.89 7.95
N LEU A 132 -22.80 -8.39 8.94
CA LEU A 132 -22.27 -9.25 10.01
C LEU A 132 -23.40 -9.94 10.79
N ALA A 133 -24.50 -9.25 11.06
CA ALA A 133 -25.69 -9.80 11.69
C ALA A 133 -26.43 -10.83 10.79
N ASP A 134 -26.52 -10.58 9.48
CA ASP A 134 -27.17 -11.45 8.50
C ASP A 134 -26.40 -12.76 8.29
N TYR A 135 -25.07 -12.70 8.25
CA TYR A 135 -24.21 -13.88 8.17
C TYR A 135 -24.27 -14.71 9.46
N ASP A 136 -24.47 -14.05 10.60
CA ASP A 136 -24.65 -14.68 11.91
C ASP A 136 -23.55 -15.73 12.20
N ASN A 137 -22.32 -15.34 11.88
CA ASN A 137 -21.14 -16.19 11.97
C ASN A 137 -20.17 -15.59 13.00
N PRO A 138 -20.08 -16.17 14.21
CA PRO A 138 -19.18 -15.67 15.25
C PRO A 138 -17.70 -15.66 14.84
N GLU A 139 -17.26 -16.58 13.98
CA GLU A 139 -15.89 -16.58 13.46
C GLU A 139 -15.63 -15.36 12.59
N LEU A 140 -16.54 -15.04 11.66
CA LEU A 140 -16.45 -13.81 10.87
C LEU A 140 -16.42 -12.56 11.74
N ALA A 141 -17.23 -12.52 12.80
CA ALA A 141 -17.26 -11.42 13.74
C ALA A 141 -15.91 -11.24 14.46
N VAL A 142 -15.32 -12.34 14.94
CA VAL A 142 -13.99 -12.34 15.58
C VAL A 142 -12.92 -11.89 14.59
N ARG A 143 -12.89 -12.44 13.37
CA ARG A 143 -11.91 -12.05 12.33
C ARG A 143 -12.06 -10.59 11.92
N PHE A 144 -13.28 -10.10 11.80
CA PHE A 144 -13.55 -8.69 11.55
C PHE A 144 -12.88 -7.81 12.61
N VAL A 145 -13.13 -8.07 13.90
CA VAL A 145 -12.57 -7.25 14.98
C VAL A 145 -11.05 -7.39 15.08
N GLU A 146 -10.48 -8.58 14.84
CA GLU A 146 -9.03 -8.78 14.72
C GLU A 146 -8.43 -7.84 13.67
N PHE A 147 -9.01 -7.79 12.47
CA PHE A 147 -8.51 -6.90 11.43
C PHE A 147 -8.81 -5.43 11.70
N VAL A 148 -9.92 -5.07 12.34
CA VAL A 148 -10.19 -3.67 12.70
C VAL A 148 -9.12 -3.15 13.65
N ILE A 149 -8.72 -3.93 14.66
CA ILE A 149 -7.66 -3.54 15.59
C ILE A 149 -6.36 -3.24 14.83
N VAL A 150 -5.99 -4.10 13.87
CA VAL A 150 -4.79 -3.91 13.05
C VAL A 150 -4.88 -2.67 12.16
N GLU A 151 -6.01 -2.47 11.49
CA GLU A 151 -6.21 -1.33 10.59
C GLU A 151 -6.22 0.00 11.38
N LEU A 152 -6.88 0.04 12.54
CA LEU A 152 -6.89 1.22 13.42
C LEU A 152 -5.51 1.56 13.98
N GLN A 153 -4.72 0.56 14.39
CA GLN A 153 -3.34 0.77 14.84
C GLN A 153 -2.47 1.39 13.74
N ARG A 154 -2.73 1.00 12.48
CA ARG A 154 -2.01 1.53 11.32
C ARG A 154 -2.46 2.93 10.95
N SER A 155 -3.77 3.20 10.95
CA SER A 155 -4.26 4.55 10.64
C SER A 155 -3.93 5.55 11.75
N SER A 156 -3.71 5.06 12.97
CA SER A 156 -3.30 5.86 14.12
C SER A 156 -1.79 6.05 14.27
N GLU A 157 -0.97 5.91 13.22
CA GLU A 157 0.47 6.23 13.25
C GLU A 157 0.70 7.66 13.82
N GLY A 158 1.01 7.75 15.12
CA GLY A 158 1.21 9.01 15.87
C GLY A 158 0.21 9.26 17.01
N ASN A 159 -0.90 8.52 17.11
CA ASN A 159 -1.85 8.57 18.21
C ASN A 159 -2.05 7.16 18.79
N ASN A 160 -1.67 6.96 20.05
CA ASN A 160 -1.95 5.71 20.75
C ASN A 160 -3.43 5.66 21.15
N ARG A 161 -4.31 5.33 20.19
CA ARG A 161 -5.71 5.04 20.50
C ARG A 161 -5.78 3.81 21.40
N ASP A 162 -6.53 3.90 22.48
CA ASP A 162 -6.83 2.75 23.32
C ASP A 162 -7.81 1.81 22.60
N LEU A 163 -7.35 0.60 22.29
CA LEU A 163 -8.13 -0.44 21.62
C LEU A 163 -8.51 -1.59 22.57
N THR A 164 -8.31 -1.40 23.88
CA THR A 164 -8.55 -2.42 24.91
C THR A 164 -10.00 -2.92 24.88
N ALA A 165 -10.98 -2.04 24.68
CA ALA A 165 -12.38 -2.43 24.62
C ALA A 165 -12.70 -3.38 23.44
N LEU A 166 -12.12 -3.11 22.26
CA LEU A 166 -12.26 -3.99 21.09
C LEU A 166 -11.57 -5.35 21.32
N GLN A 167 -10.39 -5.35 21.94
CA GLN A 167 -9.67 -6.56 22.29
C GLN A 167 -10.47 -7.42 23.28
N GLN A 168 -11.02 -6.80 24.34
CA GLN A 168 -11.87 -7.48 25.31
C GLN A 168 -13.15 -8.04 24.68
N TRP A 169 -13.78 -7.28 23.77
CA TRP A 169 -14.94 -7.78 23.03
C TRP A 169 -14.58 -9.02 22.21
N ARG A 170 -13.49 -8.96 21.43
CA ARG A 170 -13.00 -10.08 20.63
C ARG A 170 -12.73 -11.31 21.49
N ASP A 171 -11.99 -11.15 22.58
CA ASP A 171 -11.57 -12.25 23.44
C ASP A 171 -12.78 -12.94 24.09
N ARG A 172 -13.76 -12.15 24.53
CA ARG A 172 -15.03 -12.65 25.08
C ARG A 172 -15.81 -13.46 24.06
N ILE A 173 -16.01 -12.94 22.85
CA ILE A 173 -16.76 -13.65 21.79
C ILE A 173 -16.01 -14.91 21.36
N ALA A 174 -14.70 -14.84 21.16
CA ALA A 174 -13.89 -16.00 20.81
C ALA A 174 -13.98 -17.11 21.88
N GLN A 175 -13.89 -16.75 23.17
CA GLN A 175 -14.08 -17.70 24.27
C GLN A 175 -15.51 -18.26 24.32
N ASN A 176 -16.52 -17.42 24.10
CA ASN A 176 -17.93 -17.80 24.12
C ASN A 176 -18.38 -18.67 22.95
N HIS A 177 -17.59 -18.77 21.88
CA HIS A 177 -17.90 -19.59 20.71
C HIS A 177 -16.77 -20.58 20.37
N ASN A 178 -15.78 -20.72 21.25
CA ASN A 178 -14.61 -21.59 21.10
C ASN A 178 -13.85 -21.37 19.78
N ILE A 179 -13.67 -20.11 19.39
CA ILE A 179 -12.91 -19.70 18.21
C ILE A 179 -11.46 -19.49 18.63
N SER A 180 -10.53 -20.07 17.88
CA SER A 180 -9.11 -19.84 18.10
C SER A 180 -8.76 -18.41 17.69
N ILE A 181 -8.28 -17.61 18.65
CA ILE A 181 -7.70 -16.31 18.37
C ILE A 181 -6.36 -16.56 17.72
N GLU A 182 -6.21 -16.14 16.47
CA GLU A 182 -4.89 -16.10 15.86
C GLU A 182 -4.28 -14.78 16.26
N ALA A 183 -3.02 -14.80 16.75
CA ALA A 183 -2.30 -13.54 16.87
C ALA A 183 -2.35 -12.91 15.47
N PRO A 184 -2.95 -11.71 15.31
CA PRO A 184 -3.03 -11.08 14.01
C PRO A 184 -1.62 -11.06 13.49
N GLN A 185 -1.35 -11.82 12.43
CA GLN A 185 0.00 -11.85 11.90
C GLN A 185 0.31 -10.40 11.59
N PRO A 186 1.35 -9.81 12.23
CA PRO A 186 1.71 -8.44 11.90
C PRO A 186 1.83 -8.46 10.40
N ILE A 187 1.01 -7.65 9.71
CA ILE A 187 0.94 -7.64 8.26
C ILE A 187 2.41 -7.52 7.86
N THR A 188 3.00 -8.62 7.42
CA THR A 188 4.37 -8.59 6.96
C THR A 188 4.20 -7.84 5.69
N SER A 189 4.39 -6.50 5.79
CA SER A 189 3.94 -5.52 4.81
C SER A 189 4.09 -6.19 3.47
N THR A 190 2.99 -6.65 2.89
CA THR A 190 3.10 -7.34 1.61
C THR A 190 3.83 -6.30 0.78
N ASN A 191 5.03 -6.59 0.28
CA ASN A 191 5.91 -5.57 -0.33
C ASN A 191 5.23 -4.84 -1.52
N ARG A 192 3.99 -5.24 -1.84
CA ARG A 192 2.93 -4.53 -2.53
C ARG A 192 2.72 -3.13 -1.97
N GLN A 193 3.26 -2.17 -2.70
CA GLN A 193 2.97 -0.75 -2.54
C GLN A 193 2.11 -0.33 -3.73
N ALA A 194 1.16 0.56 -3.49
CA ALA A 194 0.36 1.14 -4.55
C ALA A 194 0.85 2.54 -4.90
N TYR A 195 0.86 2.84 -6.19
CA TYR A 195 1.30 4.10 -6.76
C TYR A 195 0.22 4.66 -7.67
N LEU A 196 -0.23 5.88 -7.39
CA LEU A 196 -1.10 6.64 -8.27
C LEU A 196 -0.24 7.67 -9.00
N LEU A 197 0.04 7.37 -10.26
CA LEU A 197 0.82 8.22 -11.16
C LEU A 197 -0.16 9.24 -11.74
N VAL A 198 0.13 10.53 -11.60
CA VAL A 198 -0.69 11.60 -12.17
C VAL A 198 0.19 12.52 -12.98
N ALA A 199 -0.05 12.60 -14.29
CA ALA A 199 0.68 13.46 -15.20
C ALA A 199 -0.14 14.69 -15.58
N LEU A 200 0.48 15.88 -15.48
CA LEU A 200 -0.14 17.16 -15.83
C LEU A 200 0.49 17.69 -17.11
N LYS A 201 -0.16 17.47 -18.26
CA LYS A 201 0.35 17.98 -19.54
C LYS A 201 -0.23 19.34 -19.84
N GLU A 202 0.58 20.31 -20.25
CA GLU A 202 0.05 21.61 -20.66
C GLU A 202 -0.95 21.48 -21.82
N SER A 203 -2.09 22.16 -21.68
CA SER A 203 -3.06 22.30 -22.76
C SER A 203 -2.75 23.57 -23.53
N GLY A 204 -2.61 23.49 -24.85
CA GLY A 204 -2.35 24.65 -25.72
C GLY A 204 -3.45 25.73 -25.70
N ARG A 205 -4.51 25.55 -24.90
CA ARG A 205 -5.53 26.57 -24.62
C ARG A 205 -4.98 27.63 -23.66
N GLN A 206 -4.14 28.52 -24.16
CA GLN A 206 -3.83 29.76 -23.45
C GLN A 206 -4.97 30.76 -23.67
N THR A 207 -5.88 30.88 -22.71
CA THR A 207 -6.74 32.07 -22.65
C THR A 207 -5.95 33.17 -21.95
N GLN A 208 -5.91 34.38 -22.52
CA GLN A 208 -5.13 35.52 -21.98
C GLN A 208 -5.54 35.96 -20.55
N LYS A 209 -6.52 35.30 -19.90
CA LYS A 209 -7.09 35.71 -18.62
C LYS A 209 -7.12 34.63 -17.52
N ASP A 210 -7.09 33.32 -17.82
CA ASP A 210 -7.48 32.30 -16.83
C ASP A 210 -6.36 31.33 -16.38
N GLY A 211 -5.08 31.70 -16.56
CA GLY A 211 -3.95 30.90 -16.07
C GLY A 211 -3.64 29.68 -16.96
N SER A 212 -2.69 28.84 -16.52
CA SER A 212 -2.30 27.64 -17.26
C SER A 212 -3.36 26.55 -17.14
N PHE A 213 -3.79 26.03 -18.28
CA PHE A 213 -4.64 24.85 -18.36
C PHE A 213 -3.78 23.60 -18.51
N VAL A 214 -4.13 22.55 -17.78
CA VAL A 214 -3.45 21.25 -17.85
C VAL A 214 -4.45 20.14 -18.14
N LYS A 215 -3.99 19.11 -18.83
CA LYS A 215 -4.67 17.84 -19.01
C LYS A 215 -4.11 16.84 -18.01
N VAL A 216 -4.97 16.32 -17.16
CA VAL A 216 -4.67 15.38 -16.09
C VAL A 216 -4.84 13.96 -16.62
N PHE A 217 -3.77 13.17 -16.58
CA PHE A 217 -3.79 11.73 -16.85
C PHE A 217 -3.46 10.98 -15.57
N ALA A 218 -4.07 9.82 -15.35
CA ALA A 218 -3.86 9.06 -14.13
C ALA A 218 -3.77 7.56 -14.39
N GLU A 219 -2.84 6.90 -13.71
CA GLU A 219 -2.66 5.45 -13.74
C GLU A 219 -2.42 4.91 -12.34
N LEU A 220 -2.99 3.74 -12.05
CA LEU A 220 -2.80 3.05 -10.79
C LEU A 220 -1.91 1.83 -10.99
N HIS A 221 -0.87 1.71 -10.17
CA HIS A 221 0.08 0.61 -10.21
C HIS A 221 0.22 -0.04 -8.84
N VAL A 222 0.45 -1.35 -8.79
CA VAL A 222 0.73 -2.10 -7.56
C VAL A 222 2.02 -2.91 -7.76
N THR A 223 2.96 -2.82 -6.82
CA THR A 223 4.21 -3.58 -6.90
C THR A 223 3.94 -5.08 -7.03
N GLY A 224 4.54 -5.71 -8.04
CA GLY A 224 4.37 -7.13 -8.35
C GLY A 224 3.30 -7.42 -9.41
N GLU A 225 2.47 -6.44 -9.75
CA GLU A 225 1.52 -6.53 -10.85
C GLU A 225 2.17 -6.05 -12.15
N ALA A 226 1.97 -6.78 -13.24
CA ALA A 226 2.62 -6.51 -14.53
C ALA A 226 1.93 -5.39 -15.33
N THR A 227 0.64 -5.17 -15.08
CA THR A 227 -0.19 -4.19 -15.78
C THR A 227 -0.76 -3.18 -14.80
N PRO A 228 -1.03 -1.93 -15.25
CA PRO A 228 -1.78 -0.98 -14.45
C PRO A 228 -3.13 -1.56 -14.00
N ILE A 229 -3.55 -1.19 -12.80
CA ILE A 229 -4.86 -1.55 -12.26
C ILE A 229 -5.89 -0.63 -12.89
N GLU A 230 -6.93 -1.22 -13.46
CA GLU A 230 -8.06 -0.46 -13.96
C GLU A 230 -8.81 0.19 -12.79
N PHE A 231 -8.95 1.50 -12.88
CA PHE A 231 -9.82 2.31 -12.04
C PHE A 231 -10.47 3.34 -12.96
N GLU A 232 -11.69 3.79 -12.66
CA GLU A 232 -12.49 4.66 -13.53
C GLU A 232 -11.93 6.10 -13.67
N ALA A 233 -10.67 6.23 -14.09
CA ALA A 233 -10.00 7.49 -14.33
C ALA A 233 -10.23 7.93 -15.78
N ALA A 234 -10.91 9.06 -15.94
CA ALA A 234 -11.00 9.75 -17.21
C ALA A 234 -9.99 10.90 -17.24
N ALA A 235 -9.35 11.10 -18.39
CA ALA A 235 -8.54 12.30 -18.59
C ALA A 235 -9.43 13.54 -18.49
N VAL A 236 -8.95 14.57 -17.81
CA VAL A 236 -9.69 15.83 -17.63
C VAL A 236 -8.81 17.00 -18.03
N THR A 237 -9.39 18.01 -18.67
CA THR A 237 -8.70 19.28 -18.90
C THR A 237 -9.27 20.31 -17.93
N CYS A 238 -8.42 20.90 -17.10
CA CYS A 238 -8.81 21.87 -16.07
C CYS A 238 -7.74 22.95 -15.92
N SER A 239 -8.04 24.02 -15.18
CA SER A 239 -7.00 24.97 -14.76
C SER A 239 -6.09 24.32 -13.71
N LEU A 240 -4.84 24.78 -13.59
CA LEU A 240 -3.90 24.27 -12.59
C LEU A 240 -4.47 24.35 -11.15
N ASN A 241 -5.24 25.40 -10.85
CA ASN A 241 -5.89 25.59 -9.54
C ASN A 241 -6.97 24.54 -9.22
N GLU A 242 -7.56 23.91 -10.23
CA GLU A 242 -8.60 22.89 -10.09
C GLU A 242 -8.02 21.46 -9.97
N VAL A 243 -6.72 21.28 -10.20
CA VAL A 243 -6.06 19.97 -10.16
C VAL A 243 -6.27 19.27 -8.81
N ALA A 244 -6.21 20.01 -7.69
CA ALA A 244 -6.39 19.44 -6.36
C ALA A 244 -7.79 18.81 -6.14
N GLU A 245 -8.82 19.40 -6.73
CA GLU A 245 -10.19 18.86 -6.68
C GLU A 245 -10.28 17.55 -7.47
N HIS A 246 -9.68 17.51 -8.66
CA HIS A 246 -9.62 16.29 -9.46
C HIS A 246 -8.77 15.19 -8.81
N LEU A 247 -7.63 15.55 -8.21
CA LEU A 247 -6.79 14.63 -7.45
C LEU A 247 -7.57 13.98 -6.30
N SER A 248 -8.43 14.72 -5.62
CA SER A 248 -9.27 14.18 -4.53
C SER A 248 -10.17 13.05 -5.02
N VAL A 249 -10.76 13.20 -6.22
CA VAL A 249 -11.60 12.17 -6.83
C VAL A 249 -10.76 10.97 -7.27
N LEU A 250 -9.60 11.21 -7.90
CA LEU A 250 -8.70 10.16 -8.37
C LEU A 250 -8.14 9.31 -7.24
N ILE A 251 -7.71 9.93 -6.13
CA ILE A 251 -7.20 9.24 -4.94
C ILE A 251 -8.27 8.30 -4.39
N ARG A 252 -9.50 8.78 -4.21
CA ARG A 252 -10.61 7.96 -3.70
C ARG A 252 -10.89 6.77 -4.62
N LYS A 253 -11.04 7.01 -5.93
CA LYS A 253 -11.28 5.94 -6.91
C LYS A 253 -10.14 4.91 -6.92
N ALA A 254 -8.90 5.37 -6.81
CA ALA A 254 -7.75 4.48 -6.77
C ALA A 254 -7.76 3.62 -5.50
N GLU A 255 -7.96 4.22 -4.32
CA GLU A 255 -8.00 3.50 -3.05
C GLU A 255 -9.17 2.51 -2.97
N GLU A 256 -10.30 2.81 -3.59
CA GLU A 256 -11.42 1.87 -3.75
C GLU A 256 -11.01 0.66 -4.62
N ALA A 257 -10.29 0.88 -5.72
CA ALA A 257 -9.80 -0.19 -6.60
C ALA A 257 -8.70 -1.06 -5.94
N LEU A 258 -8.00 -0.54 -4.93
CA LEU A 258 -6.92 -1.26 -4.24
C LEU A 258 -7.38 -2.26 -3.19
N ILE A 259 -8.67 -2.25 -2.83
CA ILE A 259 -9.23 -3.11 -1.79
C ILE A 259 -8.89 -4.60 -2.02
N SER A 260 -8.94 -5.08 -3.27
CA SER A 260 -8.62 -6.47 -3.64
C SER A 260 -7.12 -6.81 -3.60
N TYR A 261 -6.25 -5.80 -3.53
CA TYR A 261 -4.80 -5.93 -3.57
C TYR A 261 -4.16 -5.86 -2.19
N GLU A 262 -4.96 -5.73 -1.13
CA GLU A 262 -4.53 -5.56 0.26
C GLU A 262 -3.68 -4.30 0.50
N CYS A 263 -3.63 -3.39 -0.49
CA CYS A 263 -3.08 -2.05 -0.38
C CYS A 263 -4.18 -1.09 0.09
N CYS A 264 -3.86 -0.20 1.02
CA CYS A 264 -4.89 0.64 1.64
C CYS A 264 -4.72 2.13 1.32
N GLU A 265 -3.55 2.53 0.84
CA GLU A 265 -3.25 3.90 0.49
C GLU A 265 -2.31 3.93 -0.70
N VAL A 266 -2.50 4.93 -1.56
CA VAL A 266 -1.59 5.22 -2.67
C VAL A 266 -0.44 6.11 -2.21
N THR A 267 0.74 5.88 -2.77
CA THR A 267 1.77 6.92 -2.89
C THR A 267 1.56 7.65 -4.21
N LEU A 268 1.46 8.98 -4.15
CA LEU A 268 1.26 9.80 -5.34
C LEU A 268 2.60 10.09 -6.03
N GLU A 269 2.63 9.95 -7.34
CA GLU A 269 3.74 10.39 -8.18
C GLU A 269 3.24 11.39 -9.19
N LEU A 270 3.56 12.66 -8.95
CA LEU A 270 3.04 13.78 -9.74
C LEU A 270 4.08 14.17 -10.79
N PHE A 271 3.78 13.90 -12.06
CA PHE A 271 4.61 14.27 -13.20
C PHE A 271 4.21 15.68 -13.64
N LEU A 272 5.08 16.64 -13.36
CA LEU A 272 4.86 18.05 -13.65
C LEU A 272 5.78 18.51 -14.79
N PRO A 273 5.31 19.37 -15.69
CA PRO A 273 6.18 20.12 -16.60
C PRO A 273 7.14 21.01 -15.81
N CYS A 274 8.32 21.28 -16.35
CA CYS A 274 9.34 22.13 -15.75
C CYS A 274 8.76 23.44 -15.16
N ILE A 275 7.91 24.12 -15.93
CA ILE A 275 7.31 25.40 -15.57
C ILE A 275 6.42 25.38 -14.30
N HIS A 276 6.05 24.18 -13.85
CA HIS A 276 5.21 23.93 -12.67
C HIS A 276 5.97 23.23 -11.53
N LEU A 277 7.29 23.00 -11.65
CA LEU A 277 8.09 22.40 -10.58
C LEU A 277 8.24 23.31 -9.36
N GLU A 278 8.06 24.62 -9.53
CA GLU A 278 8.08 25.59 -8.42
C GLU A 278 6.81 25.56 -7.55
N GLU A 279 5.72 24.97 -8.06
CA GLU A 279 4.43 24.95 -7.38
C GLU A 279 4.53 24.32 -5.99
N ASP A 280 3.80 24.87 -5.01
CA ASP A 280 3.72 24.28 -3.68
C ASP A 280 2.64 23.19 -3.61
N VAL A 281 2.96 22.08 -4.25
CA VAL A 281 2.10 20.91 -4.31
C VAL A 281 1.75 20.37 -2.93
N ALA A 282 2.59 20.59 -1.91
CA ALA A 282 2.31 20.15 -0.55
C ALA A 282 1.09 20.87 0.06
N ASP A 283 0.84 22.11 -0.39
CA ASP A 283 -0.23 22.97 0.10
C ASP A 283 -1.53 22.87 -0.71
N TRP A 284 -1.53 22.11 -1.82
CA TRP A 284 -2.74 21.82 -2.59
C TRP A 284 -3.83 21.23 -1.70
N ARG A 285 -5.04 21.77 -1.81
CA ARG A 285 -6.17 21.41 -0.94
C ARG A 285 -6.94 20.25 -1.54
N VAL A 286 -6.60 19.04 -1.12
CA VAL A 286 -7.33 17.82 -1.46
C VAL A 286 -8.36 17.49 -0.39
N LYS A 287 -9.41 16.78 -0.76
CA LYS A 287 -10.47 16.35 0.16
C LYS A 287 -10.17 14.95 0.66
N ASN A 288 -10.30 14.76 1.98
CA ASN A 288 -10.23 13.44 2.59
C ASN A 288 -11.56 12.68 2.41
N GLU A 289 -11.66 11.49 3.01
CA GLU A 289 -12.85 10.62 2.94
C GLU A 289 -14.13 11.31 3.45
N GLN A 290 -14.01 12.19 4.46
CA GLN A 290 -15.13 12.99 4.99
C GLN A 290 -15.39 14.27 4.16
N ASN A 291 -14.85 14.36 2.95
CA ASN A 291 -14.97 15.50 2.04
C ASN A 291 -14.41 16.82 2.63
N ARG A 292 -13.51 16.74 3.62
CA ARG A 292 -12.90 17.92 4.27
C ARG A 292 -11.57 18.26 3.59
N PRO A 293 -11.31 19.55 3.28
CA PRO A 293 -10.08 19.97 2.66
C PRO A 293 -8.87 19.84 3.61
N ARG A 294 -7.78 19.26 3.12
CA ARG A 294 -6.49 19.07 3.80
C ARG A 294 -5.34 19.41 2.83
N PRO A 295 -4.22 19.98 3.32
CA PRO A 295 -3.02 20.08 2.50
C PRO A 295 -2.54 18.70 2.06
N LEU A 296 -2.21 18.54 0.78
CA LEU A 296 -1.80 17.27 0.20
C LEU A 296 -0.63 16.66 0.95
N GLY A 297 0.40 17.45 1.28
CA GLY A 297 1.57 16.99 2.01
C GLY A 297 1.30 16.54 3.45
N LYS A 298 0.15 16.91 4.02
CA LYS A 298 -0.31 16.36 5.30
C LYS A 298 -1.18 15.12 5.12
N HIS A 299 -1.90 15.05 4.00
CA HIS A 299 -2.91 14.04 3.74
C HIS A 299 -2.35 12.75 3.13
N ARG A 300 -1.45 12.86 2.14
CA ARG A 300 -0.92 11.73 1.37
C ARG A 300 0.59 11.82 1.21
N ARG A 301 1.20 10.64 1.06
CA ARG A 301 2.59 10.51 0.62
C ARG A 301 2.66 10.87 -0.85
N PHE A 302 3.58 11.75 -1.22
CA PHE A 302 3.77 12.09 -2.62
C PHE A 302 5.21 12.44 -2.95
N LEU A 303 5.55 12.28 -4.24
CA LEU A 303 6.77 12.77 -4.86
C LEU A 303 6.42 13.57 -6.11
N VAL A 304 7.28 14.51 -6.46
CA VAL A 304 7.23 15.23 -7.73
C VAL A 304 8.25 14.62 -8.68
N ARG A 305 7.84 14.46 -9.93
CA ARG A 305 8.57 13.84 -11.03
C ARG A 305 8.55 14.79 -12.23
N SER A 306 9.55 14.69 -13.10
CA SER A 306 9.58 15.52 -14.31
C SER A 306 8.76 14.85 -15.42
N LEU A 307 7.75 15.57 -15.93
CA LEU A 307 7.04 15.15 -17.12
C LEU A 307 7.94 15.23 -18.37
N ASP A 308 8.79 16.25 -18.45
CA ASP A 308 9.73 16.44 -19.56
C ASP A 308 10.64 15.21 -19.76
N ARG A 309 11.18 14.66 -18.65
CA ARG A 309 11.97 13.41 -18.69
C ARG A 309 11.12 12.20 -19.08
N ALA A 310 9.85 12.17 -18.68
CA ALA A 310 8.94 11.08 -19.02
C ALA A 310 8.55 11.10 -20.50
N GLU A 311 8.55 12.26 -21.16
CA GLU A 311 8.21 12.39 -22.58
C GLU A 311 9.41 12.20 -23.52
N GLU A 312 10.66 12.47 -23.07
CA GLU A 312 11.84 12.39 -23.92
C GLU A 312 12.65 11.08 -23.74
N PRO A 313 12.70 10.18 -24.76
CA PRO A 313 13.42 8.90 -24.66
C PRO A 313 14.92 9.03 -24.36
N LYS A 314 15.57 10.09 -24.87
CA LYS A 314 16.99 10.37 -24.60
C LYS A 314 17.22 10.62 -23.10
N MET A 315 16.37 11.46 -22.49
CA MET A 315 16.44 11.73 -21.06
C MET A 315 16.15 10.48 -20.22
N GLN A 316 15.17 9.65 -20.61
CA GLN A 316 14.90 8.38 -19.93
C GLN A 316 16.12 7.45 -19.93
N SER A 317 16.83 7.37 -21.07
CA SER A 317 18.06 6.57 -21.18
C SER A 317 19.17 7.10 -20.27
N ASN A 318 19.38 8.42 -20.25
CA ASN A 318 20.37 9.05 -19.38
C ASN A 318 20.04 8.84 -17.89
N LEU A 319 18.77 9.04 -17.51
CA LEU A 319 18.29 8.79 -16.16
C LEU A 319 18.51 7.33 -15.77
N LYS A 320 18.25 6.37 -16.67
CA LYS A 320 18.47 4.94 -16.39
C LYS A 320 19.92 4.65 -16.01
N SER A 321 20.89 5.27 -16.68
CA SER A 321 22.31 5.15 -16.34
C SER A 321 22.61 5.73 -14.96
N LYS A 322 22.13 6.95 -14.65
CA LYS A 322 22.34 7.59 -13.34
C LYS A 322 21.58 6.88 -12.20
N TRP A 323 20.45 6.24 -12.50
CA TRP A 323 19.73 5.40 -11.56
C TRP A 323 20.53 4.17 -11.13
N GLN A 324 21.28 3.55 -12.05
CA GLN A 324 22.20 2.46 -11.68
C GLN A 324 23.34 2.94 -10.79
N LEU A 325 23.83 4.16 -11.02
CA LEU A 325 24.81 4.78 -10.12
C LEU A 325 24.21 4.99 -8.72
N LEU A 326 22.99 5.53 -8.61
CA LEU A 326 22.30 5.69 -7.33
C LEU A 326 22.14 4.34 -6.61
N LYS A 327 21.71 3.27 -7.31
CA LYS A 327 21.59 1.92 -6.73
C LYS A 327 22.90 1.44 -6.11
N LYS A 328 24.01 1.59 -6.86
CA LYS A 328 25.36 1.24 -6.36
C LYS A 328 25.74 2.05 -5.11
N CYS A 329 25.45 3.35 -5.09
CA CYS A 329 25.73 4.20 -3.93
C CYS A 329 24.89 3.81 -2.71
N VAL A 330 23.62 3.43 -2.90
CA VAL A 330 22.72 2.95 -1.83
C VAL A 330 23.25 1.63 -1.27
N GLU A 331 23.62 0.67 -2.12
CA GLU A 331 24.22 -0.61 -1.71
C GLU A 331 25.52 -0.43 -0.94
N ALA A 332 26.37 0.51 -1.39
CA ALA A 332 27.64 0.86 -0.75
C ALA A 332 27.48 1.75 0.50
N LYS A 333 26.27 2.26 0.79
CA LYS A 333 25.98 3.24 1.85
C LYS A 333 26.81 4.53 1.75
N THR A 334 27.13 4.98 0.53
CA THR A 334 27.94 6.18 0.26
C THR A 334 27.13 7.33 -0.36
N VAL A 335 25.81 7.20 -0.48
CA VAL A 335 24.92 8.17 -1.14
C VAL A 335 25.22 9.62 -0.74
N CYS A 336 25.25 9.93 0.55
CA CYS A 336 25.41 11.30 1.03
C CYS A 336 26.73 11.96 0.58
N GLU A 337 27.79 11.17 0.40
CA GLU A 337 29.11 11.64 -0.06
C GLU A 337 29.16 11.83 -1.57
N GLN A 338 28.29 11.13 -2.30
CA GLN A 338 28.30 11.10 -3.76
C GLN A 338 27.40 12.16 -4.38
N PHE A 339 26.39 12.66 -3.65
CA PHE A 339 25.54 13.77 -4.11
C PHE A 339 26.38 15.03 -4.34
N HIS A 340 26.07 15.76 -5.42
CA HIS A 340 26.70 17.05 -5.66
C HIS A 340 26.09 18.12 -4.77
N LEU A 341 26.92 18.79 -3.98
CA LEU A 341 26.51 19.92 -3.17
C LEU A 341 26.83 21.22 -3.92
N GLN A 342 25.80 21.99 -4.24
CA GLN A 342 25.88 23.27 -4.94
C GLN A 342 25.47 24.39 -3.98
N GLU A 343 26.45 25.11 -3.43
CA GLU A 343 26.23 26.18 -2.45
C GLU A 343 25.96 27.55 -3.10
N ASN A 344 26.42 27.75 -4.34
CA ASN A 344 26.22 28.98 -5.10
C ASN A 344 25.24 28.76 -6.26
N CYS A 345 24.52 29.79 -6.69
CA CYS A 345 23.65 29.66 -7.86
C CYS A 345 24.52 29.28 -9.07
N PRO A 346 24.21 28.18 -9.79
CA PRO A 346 24.98 27.79 -10.95
C PRO A 346 24.76 28.79 -12.10
N ASP A 347 25.76 28.93 -12.96
CA ASP A 347 25.55 29.58 -14.25
C ASP A 347 24.71 28.66 -15.15
N LEU A 348 23.94 29.26 -16.07
CA LEU A 348 23.06 28.51 -16.98
C LEU A 348 23.88 27.57 -17.86
N GLY A 349 23.51 26.28 -17.88
CA GLY A 349 24.14 25.19 -18.61
C GLY A 349 25.22 24.43 -17.84
N ASP A 350 25.70 24.95 -16.70
CA ASP A 350 26.84 24.33 -15.99
C ASP A 350 26.49 23.02 -15.28
N LEU A 351 25.23 22.86 -14.84
CA LEU A 351 24.81 21.70 -14.06
C LEU A 351 24.95 20.38 -14.81
N GLU A 352 24.80 20.36 -16.14
CA GLU A 352 24.92 19.11 -16.90
C GLU A 352 26.32 18.49 -16.74
N ALA A 353 27.36 19.32 -16.89
CA ALA A 353 28.75 18.88 -16.73
C ALA A 353 29.10 18.56 -15.28
N LEU A 354 28.63 19.38 -14.32
CA LEU A 354 28.89 19.17 -12.89
C LEU A 354 28.26 17.87 -12.36
N LEU A 355 27.14 17.45 -12.94
CA LEU A 355 26.35 16.32 -12.48
C LEU A 355 26.58 15.04 -13.27
N ASP A 356 27.42 15.02 -14.30
CA ASP A 356 27.61 13.87 -15.20
C ASP A 356 27.81 12.55 -14.45
N GLU A 357 28.74 12.53 -13.49
CA GLU A 357 29.08 11.37 -12.67
C GLU A 357 28.42 11.37 -11.27
N LYS A 358 27.31 12.09 -11.11
CA LYS A 358 26.65 12.27 -9.80
C LYS A 358 25.28 11.59 -9.75
N PRO A 359 24.96 10.86 -8.67
CA PRO A 359 23.66 10.20 -8.51
C PRO A 359 22.54 11.14 -8.06
N GLY A 360 22.87 12.38 -7.70
CA GLY A 360 21.91 13.35 -7.19
C GLY A 360 22.49 14.74 -7.04
N LEU A 361 21.59 15.72 -6.97
CA LEU A 361 21.90 17.13 -6.77
C LEU A 361 21.31 17.62 -5.46
N TRP A 362 22.08 18.47 -4.81
CA TRP A 362 21.62 19.30 -3.73
C TRP A 362 22.00 20.75 -3.94
N LEU A 363 21.01 21.56 -4.27
CA LEU A 363 21.14 22.99 -4.49
C LEU A 363 20.76 23.75 -3.22
N LEU A 364 21.77 24.17 -2.45
CA LEU A 364 21.66 25.02 -1.26
C LEU A 364 21.72 26.52 -1.58
N ALA A 365 21.85 26.86 -2.86
CA ALA A 365 21.90 28.24 -3.31
C ALA A 365 20.52 28.90 -3.31
N GLU A 366 20.51 30.20 -3.03
CA GLU A 366 19.37 31.06 -3.36
C GLU A 366 19.23 31.15 -4.87
N LEU A 367 18.04 30.82 -5.37
CA LEU A 367 17.72 30.93 -6.78
C LEU A 367 17.43 32.40 -7.15
N PRO A 368 17.62 32.81 -8.41
CA PRO A 368 17.34 34.17 -8.85
C PRO A 368 15.88 34.60 -8.58
N ASP A 369 15.65 35.89 -8.29
CA ASP A 369 14.29 36.43 -8.14
C ASP A 369 13.49 36.41 -9.45
N ASP A 370 14.19 36.45 -10.59
CA ASP A 370 13.60 36.37 -11.91
C ASP A 370 13.10 34.95 -12.21
N ARG A 371 11.82 34.84 -12.59
CA ARG A 371 11.17 33.54 -12.81
C ARG A 371 11.73 32.82 -14.04
N GLU A 372 12.05 33.53 -15.12
CA GLU A 372 12.57 32.90 -16.34
C GLU A 372 13.94 32.26 -16.06
N GLN A 373 14.82 32.99 -15.36
CA GLN A 373 16.12 32.46 -14.93
C GLN A 373 15.99 31.24 -14.02
N ARG A 374 15.01 31.23 -13.09
CA ARG A 374 14.76 30.03 -12.27
C ARG A 374 14.31 28.85 -13.11
N ILE A 375 13.40 29.07 -14.07
CA ILE A 375 12.93 28.03 -14.97
C ILE A 375 14.10 27.45 -15.79
N ASP A 376 15.01 28.30 -16.28
CA ASP A 376 16.20 27.84 -17.01
C ASP A 376 17.10 26.95 -16.13
N ILE A 377 17.34 27.32 -14.87
CA ILE A 377 18.06 26.47 -13.91
C ILE A 377 17.34 25.14 -13.67
N LEU A 378 16.00 25.15 -13.57
CA LEU A 378 15.23 23.91 -13.42
C LEU A 378 15.31 23.02 -14.66
N TYR A 379 15.36 23.61 -15.86
CA TYR A 379 15.64 22.86 -17.09
C TYR A 379 17.04 22.23 -17.07
N ASP A 380 18.05 22.93 -16.55
CA ASP A 380 19.38 22.34 -16.39
C ASP A 380 19.37 21.16 -15.41
N ILE A 381 18.61 21.26 -14.30
CA ILE A 381 18.39 20.13 -13.39
C ILE A 381 17.72 18.97 -14.15
N ILE A 382 16.67 19.22 -14.93
CA ILE A 382 15.97 18.22 -15.74
C ILE A 382 16.94 17.55 -16.72
N ASN A 383 17.67 18.33 -17.51
CA ASN A 383 18.59 17.89 -18.55
C ASN A 383 19.76 17.07 -17.99
N SER A 384 20.22 17.41 -16.78
CA SER A 384 21.25 16.62 -16.08
C SER A 384 20.82 15.19 -15.75
N ALA A 385 19.52 14.86 -15.84
CA ALA A 385 18.97 13.52 -15.63
C ALA A 385 19.36 12.86 -14.29
N VAL A 386 19.70 13.64 -13.25
CA VAL A 386 19.95 13.08 -11.91
C VAL A 386 18.63 12.55 -11.32
N PRO A 387 18.62 11.34 -10.73
CA PRO A 387 17.41 10.75 -10.18
C PRO A 387 16.78 11.53 -9.02
N ILE A 388 17.60 12.17 -8.19
CA ILE A 388 17.13 12.92 -7.03
C ILE A 388 17.77 14.30 -7.06
N ALA A 389 16.93 15.33 -7.03
CA ALA A 389 17.36 16.72 -6.90
C ALA A 389 16.58 17.41 -5.78
N LEU A 390 17.29 18.16 -4.95
CA LEU A 390 16.70 18.99 -3.90
C LEU A 390 17.15 20.44 -4.08
N TRP A 391 16.20 21.36 -3.96
CA TRP A 391 16.48 22.80 -3.93
C TRP A 391 15.51 23.49 -2.98
N SER A 392 15.89 24.66 -2.48
CA SER A 392 14.96 25.49 -1.70
C SER A 392 14.32 26.55 -2.59
N SER A 393 13.04 26.79 -2.37
CA SER A 393 12.32 27.92 -2.97
C SER A 393 12.50 29.22 -2.19
N LYS A 394 12.87 29.17 -0.90
CA LYS A 394 13.06 30.33 -0.01
C LYS A 394 14.06 30.04 1.11
N PHE A 395 14.83 31.04 1.53
CA PHE A 395 15.85 30.91 2.60
C PHE A 395 15.50 31.64 3.90
N ASP A 396 14.29 32.19 4.00
CA ASP A 396 13.90 33.24 4.97
C ASP A 396 14.02 32.88 6.46
N SER A 397 14.28 31.62 6.83
CA SER A 397 14.32 31.19 8.24
C SER A 397 15.26 30.03 8.57
N CYS A 398 16.15 29.62 7.66
CA CYS A 398 16.99 28.44 7.85
C CYS A 398 18.43 28.70 7.39
N THR A 399 19.40 28.31 8.20
CA THR A 399 20.80 28.34 7.79
C THR A 399 21.09 27.21 6.79
N ALA A 400 22.05 27.42 5.88
CA ALA A 400 22.50 26.38 4.96
C ALA A 400 22.91 25.09 5.71
N THR A 401 23.47 25.20 6.91
CA THR A 401 23.87 24.06 7.77
C THR A 401 22.69 23.28 8.34
N GLU A 402 21.61 23.95 8.75
CA GLU A 402 20.38 23.28 9.20
C GLU A 402 19.71 22.56 8.05
N LEU A 403 19.61 23.24 6.89
CA LEU A 403 19.14 22.62 5.66
C LEU A 403 20.00 21.41 5.31
N LYS A 404 21.32 21.56 5.51
CA LYS A 404 22.31 20.48 5.37
C LYS A 404 21.95 19.26 6.20
N THR A 405 21.73 19.48 7.47
CA THR A 405 21.45 18.42 8.41
C THR A 405 20.13 17.71 8.10
N GLN A 406 19.07 18.46 7.75
CA GLN A 406 17.75 17.88 7.46
C GLN A 406 17.73 17.02 6.20
N VAL A 407 18.33 17.48 5.10
CA VAL A 407 18.42 16.67 3.86
C VAL A 407 19.30 15.45 4.09
N HIS A 408 20.43 15.61 4.79
CA HIS A 408 21.30 14.47 5.13
C HIS A 408 20.55 13.39 5.92
N ASN A 409 19.76 13.79 6.93
CA ASN A 409 18.94 12.87 7.71
C ASN A 409 17.88 12.18 6.84
N LEU A 410 17.20 12.93 5.95
CA LEU A 410 16.26 12.34 4.99
C LEU A 410 16.95 11.26 4.14
N LEU A 411 18.12 11.54 3.58
CA LEU A 411 18.82 10.61 2.70
C LEU A 411 19.30 9.35 3.43
N ILE A 412 19.70 9.46 4.70
CA ILE A 412 20.12 8.30 5.52
C ILE A 412 18.94 7.46 5.98
N GLU A 413 17.85 8.10 6.40
CA GLU A 413 16.69 7.43 6.98
C GLU A 413 15.77 6.79 5.92
N SER A 414 15.94 7.16 4.65
CA SER A 414 15.10 6.72 3.55
C SER A 414 15.76 5.66 2.69
N GLN A 415 14.97 4.72 2.20
CA GLN A 415 15.32 3.83 1.11
C GLN A 415 15.14 4.57 -0.23
N LEU A 416 16.20 5.21 -0.73
CA LEU A 416 16.12 6.10 -1.91
C LEU A 416 15.69 5.41 -3.21
N THR A 417 15.76 4.08 -3.28
CA THR A 417 15.26 3.29 -4.41
C THR A 417 13.80 2.81 -4.22
N ASN A 418 13.22 3.03 -3.04
CA ASN A 418 11.85 2.71 -2.67
C ASN A 418 11.09 4.01 -2.42
N PHE A 419 10.41 4.48 -3.46
CA PHE A 419 9.80 5.80 -3.47
C PHE A 419 8.62 5.95 -2.50
N ALA A 420 7.90 4.88 -2.16
CA ALA A 420 6.89 4.95 -1.11
C ALA A 420 7.50 5.20 0.28
N ASP A 421 8.66 4.61 0.57
CA ASP A 421 9.39 4.88 1.82
C ASP A 421 9.94 6.32 1.83
N LEU A 422 10.61 6.74 0.76
CA LEU A 422 11.10 8.12 0.62
C LEU A 422 9.97 9.15 0.77
N ALA A 423 8.82 8.93 0.12
CA ALA A 423 7.65 9.80 0.23
C ALA A 423 7.08 9.84 1.66
N GLN A 424 7.10 8.71 2.38
CA GLN A 424 6.67 8.65 3.78
C GLN A 424 7.64 9.42 4.69
N LYS A 425 8.94 9.17 4.58
CA LYS A 425 9.96 9.91 5.36
C LYS A 425 9.88 11.39 5.09
N TRP A 426 9.72 11.77 3.82
CA TRP A 426 9.55 13.15 3.40
C TRP A 426 8.32 13.82 4.01
N ARG A 427 7.18 13.11 4.01
CA ARG A 427 5.93 13.57 4.64
C ARG A 427 6.10 13.77 6.15
N ILE A 428 6.69 12.81 6.86
CA ILE A 428 6.94 12.90 8.31
C ILE A 428 7.76 14.15 8.62
N GLN A 429 8.86 14.36 7.87
CA GLN A 429 9.72 15.51 8.07
C GLN A 429 8.97 16.83 7.86
N ARG A 430 8.10 16.94 6.84
CA ARG A 430 7.28 18.14 6.55
C ARG A 430 6.19 18.44 7.60
N ILE A 431 5.62 17.42 8.21
CA ILE A 431 4.57 17.59 9.24
C ILE A 431 5.18 18.04 10.56
N ASN A 432 6.42 17.66 10.85
CA ASN A 432 7.09 18.05 12.08
C ASN A 432 7.25 19.59 12.17
N PRO A 433 6.64 20.25 13.17
CA PRO A 433 6.74 21.71 13.32
C PRO A 433 8.17 22.19 13.56
N GLU A 434 9.05 21.35 14.11
CA GLU A 434 10.48 21.67 14.35
C GLU A 434 11.26 21.78 13.02
N ASN A 435 10.73 21.22 11.94
CA ASN A 435 11.33 21.23 10.61
C ASN A 435 10.73 22.31 9.72
N ALA A 436 10.53 23.52 10.22
CA ALA A 436 9.91 24.60 9.42
C ALA A 436 10.66 24.85 8.09
N ALA A 437 11.99 24.71 8.09
CA ALA A 437 12.84 24.84 6.92
C ALA A 437 12.50 23.88 5.77
N ILE A 438 12.13 22.64 6.10
CA ILE A 438 11.89 21.59 5.10
C ILE A 438 10.67 21.85 4.22
N LYS A 439 9.78 22.74 4.67
CA LYS A 439 8.59 23.14 3.92
C LYS A 439 8.95 23.86 2.62
N ASN A 440 10.05 24.59 2.61
CA ASN A 440 10.50 25.34 1.43
C ASN A 440 11.35 24.49 0.47
N ILE A 441 11.75 23.28 0.90
CA ILE A 441 12.50 22.37 0.06
C ILE A 441 11.57 21.67 -0.93
N LYS A 442 12.00 21.69 -2.19
CA LYS A 442 11.44 20.93 -3.29
C LYS A 442 12.28 19.68 -3.48
N LEU A 443 11.61 18.57 -3.79
CA LEU A 443 12.21 17.26 -4.01
C LEU A 443 11.70 16.74 -5.35
N LEU A 444 12.59 16.62 -6.32
CA LEU A 444 12.35 15.97 -7.60
C LEU A 444 12.96 14.56 -7.54
N CYS A 445 12.14 13.54 -7.77
CA CYS A 445 12.55 12.14 -7.72
C CYS A 445 12.07 11.39 -8.96
N ASP A 446 12.97 10.89 -9.78
CA ASP A 446 12.61 10.12 -10.96
C ASP A 446 13.11 8.67 -10.90
N CYS A 447 12.21 7.74 -11.23
CA CYS A 447 12.45 6.32 -11.34
C CYS A 447 12.26 5.89 -12.81
N PRO A 448 13.31 5.41 -13.51
CA PRO A 448 13.24 5.06 -14.93
C PRO A 448 12.37 3.82 -15.21
N ASP A 449 12.00 3.07 -14.16
CA ASP A 449 11.27 1.82 -14.27
C ASP A 449 9.74 2.02 -14.22
N ARG A 450 9.27 3.25 -13.98
CA ARG A 450 7.85 3.57 -13.81
C ARG A 450 7.54 4.93 -14.42
N TRP A 451 6.93 4.93 -15.59
CA TRP A 451 6.47 6.11 -16.33
C TRP A 451 4.97 5.98 -16.61
N PRO A 452 4.21 7.09 -16.62
CA PRO A 452 2.82 7.06 -17.04
C PRO A 452 2.75 6.78 -18.55
N ARG A 453 1.74 6.05 -19.02
CA ARG A 453 1.43 6.01 -20.46
C ARG A 453 0.71 7.30 -20.80
N LEU A 454 1.35 8.08 -21.66
CA LEU A 454 0.79 9.31 -22.19
C LEU A 454 0.21 9.02 -23.57
N PRO A 455 -0.93 9.63 -23.94
CA PRO A 455 -1.48 9.44 -25.28
C PRO A 455 -0.45 9.85 -26.33
N ASN A 456 -0.18 8.95 -27.26
CA ASN A 456 0.70 9.17 -28.38
C ASN A 456 -0.08 9.87 -29.48
N LEU A 457 0.21 11.16 -29.71
CA LEU A 457 -0.48 11.96 -30.74
C LEU A 457 -0.35 11.38 -32.16
N ASN A 458 0.57 10.43 -32.40
CA ASN A 458 0.72 9.75 -33.67
C ASN A 458 -0.19 8.52 -33.83
N GLN A 459 -0.93 8.13 -32.78
CA GLN A 459 -1.91 7.04 -32.82
C GLN A 459 -3.32 7.63 -32.90
N GLU A 460 -4.09 7.17 -33.89
CA GLU A 460 -5.41 7.72 -34.21
C GLU A 460 -6.42 7.54 -33.06
N GLU A 461 -6.30 6.46 -32.29
CA GLU A 461 -7.10 6.18 -31.09
C GLU A 461 -6.80 7.18 -29.96
N ASP A 462 -5.55 7.62 -29.83
CA ASP A 462 -5.11 8.58 -28.81
C ASP A 462 -5.48 10.03 -29.17
N LEU A 463 -5.69 10.34 -30.45
CA LEU A 463 -6.16 11.67 -30.88
C LEU A 463 -7.56 11.97 -30.31
N LEU A 464 -8.43 10.97 -30.22
CA LEU A 464 -9.77 11.13 -29.63
C LEU A 464 -9.71 11.39 -28.11
N VAL A 465 -8.71 10.83 -27.44
CA VAL A 465 -8.46 11.06 -26.01
C VAL A 465 -7.74 12.38 -25.78
N ALA A 466 -6.93 12.85 -26.75
CA ALA A 466 -6.13 14.07 -26.68
C ALA A 466 -6.91 15.36 -27.00
N LEU A 467 -7.91 15.29 -27.88
CA LEU A 467 -8.87 16.38 -28.15
C LEU A 467 -9.83 16.61 -26.96
#